data_AF-A0A2H9T4Z7-F1
#
_entry.id   AF-A0A2H9T4Z7-F1
#
_cell.length_a   1.000
_cell.length_b   1.000
_cell.length_c   1.000
_cell.angle_alpha   90.00
_cell.angle_beta   90.00
_cell.angle_gamma   90.00
#
_symmetry.space_group_name_H-M   'P 1'
#
loop_
_entity.id
_entity.type
_entity.pdbx_description
1 polymer ?
#
loop_
_entity_poly.entity_id
_entity_poly.type
_entity_poly.pdbx_seq_one_letter_code
_entity_poly.pdbx_strand_id
1 'polypeptide(L)' 'MASENPARILELDNRLDPIALGMEASLTVMDDDFNVLLTLIKGRSVFSDLSELI' A
#
# COMPACT_ATOMS: atom_id res chain seq x y z
N MET A 1 7.60 6.26 8.67
CA MET A 1 8.47 7.15 7.86
C MET A 1 8.27 6.99 6.36
N ALA A 2 8.06 5.78 5.83
CA ALA A 2 7.99 5.53 4.38
C ALA A 2 6.62 5.81 3.72
N SER A 3 5.60 6.24 4.50
CA SER A 3 4.25 6.50 4.00
C SER A 3 3.67 7.78 4.61
N GLU A 4 3.29 7.78 5.89
CA GLU A 4 2.63 8.91 6.56
C GLU A 4 3.39 10.23 6.47
N ASN A 5 4.69 10.23 6.75
CA ASN A 5 5.50 11.45 6.74
C ASN A 5 5.54 12.10 5.34
N PRO A 6 5.92 11.38 4.26
CA PRO A 6 5.79 11.88 2.90
C PRO A 6 4.37 12.34 2.55
N ALA A 7 3.34 11.58 2.92
CA ALA A 7 1.94 11.93 2.63
C ALA A 7 1.57 13.28 3.27
N ARG A 8 1.95 13.51 4.53
CA ARG A 8 1.72 14.78 5.23
C ARG A 8 2.51 15.94 4.65
N ILE A 9 3.79 15.74 4.31
CA ILE A 9 4.64 16.78 3.69
C ILE A 9 4.06 17.23 2.33
N LEU A 10 3.45 16.29 1.60
CA LEU A 10 2.86 16.53 0.29
C LEU A 10 1.36 16.86 0.35
N GLU A 11 0.76 16.95 1.54
CA GLU A 11 -0.68 17.20 1.75
C GLU A 11 -1.59 16.15 1.05
N LEU A 12 -1.14 14.89 1.02
CA LEU A 12 -1.84 13.73 0.48
C LEU A 12 -2.34 12.76 1.55
N ASP A 13 -2.12 13.07 2.84
CA ASP A 13 -2.56 12.28 3.99
C ASP A 13 -4.08 12.21 4.14
N ASN A 14 -4.83 13.13 3.54
CA ASN A 14 -6.28 13.00 3.48
C ASN A 14 -6.79 11.88 2.56
N ARG A 15 -5.90 11.21 1.81
CA ARG A 15 -6.28 10.16 0.85
C ARG A 15 -5.34 8.96 0.75
N LEU A 16 -4.03 9.09 1.03
CA LEU A 16 -3.05 8.02 0.83
C LEU A 16 -2.61 7.31 2.11
N ASP A 17 -2.80 7.92 3.27
CA ASP A 17 -2.39 7.35 4.56
C ASP A 17 -3.27 7.95 5.67
N PRO A 18 -3.95 7.17 6.53
CA PRO A 18 -3.72 5.76 6.83
C PRO A 18 -4.58 4.78 6.04
N ILE A 19 -4.33 3.48 6.26
CA ILE A 19 -5.24 2.42 5.82
C ILE A 19 -6.54 2.55 6.65
N ALA A 20 -7.52 3.23 6.09
CA ALA A 20 -8.82 3.50 6.71
C ALA A 20 -9.94 3.59 5.66
N LEU A 21 -11.19 3.50 6.12
CA LEU A 21 -12.35 3.68 5.24
C LEU A 21 -12.33 5.07 4.58
N GLY A 22 -12.62 5.11 3.29
CA GLY A 22 -12.64 6.34 2.50
C GLY A 22 -11.29 6.75 1.90
N MET A 23 -10.20 6.07 2.26
CA MET A 23 -8.86 6.31 1.70
C MET A 23 -8.65 5.57 0.38
N GLU A 24 -7.73 6.05 -0.45
CA GLU A 24 -7.32 5.35 -1.66
C GLU A 24 -6.67 4.01 -1.30
N ALA A 25 -7.11 2.94 -1.95
CA ALA A 25 -6.52 1.60 -1.78
C ALA A 25 -5.18 1.49 -2.53
N SER A 26 -4.19 2.24 -2.06
CA SER A 26 -2.81 2.21 -2.54
C SER A 26 -1.95 1.66 -1.41
N LEU A 27 -1.65 0.35 -1.46
CA LEU A 27 -0.96 -0.36 -0.39
C LEU A 27 -0.08 -1.47 -0.94
N THR A 28 0.91 -1.87 -0.14
CA THR A 28 1.85 -2.94 -0.44
C THR A 28 1.81 -3.97 0.69
N VAL A 29 1.72 -5.24 0.33
CA VAL A 29 1.81 -6.38 1.25
C VAL A 29 3.22 -6.96 1.16
N MET A 30 3.83 -7.19 2.32
CA MET A 30 5.16 -7.79 2.45
C MET A 30 5.13 -8.92 3.49
N ASP A 31 6.03 -9.89 3.37
CA ASP A 31 6.29 -10.87 4.43
C ASP A 31 7.29 -10.34 5.47
N ASP A 32 7.64 -11.20 6.44
CA ASP A 32 8.59 -10.88 7.51
C ASP A 32 10.04 -10.68 7.00
N ASP A 33 10.34 -11.17 5.79
CA ASP A 33 11.64 -11.03 5.11
C ASP A 33 11.66 -9.82 4.15
N PHE A 34 10.61 -8.98 4.18
CA PHE A 34 10.41 -7.81 3.31
C PHE A 34 10.27 -8.13 1.81
N ASN A 35 9.92 -9.36 1.43
CA ASN A 35 9.54 -9.65 0.06
C ASN A 35 8.18 -9.01 -0.24
N VAL A 36 8.07 -8.29 -1.35
CA VAL A 36 6.79 -7.71 -1.78
C VAL A 36 5.94 -8.81 -2.40
N LEU A 37 4.75 -9.05 -1.85
CA LEU A 37 3.83 -10.09 -2.31
C LEU A 37 2.70 -9.53 -3.18
N LEU A 38 2.28 -8.28 -2.92
CA LEU A 38 1.19 -7.61 -3.63
C LEU A 38 1.40 -6.10 -3.57
N THR A 39 1.16 -5.41 -4.68
CA THR A 39 0.99 -3.95 -4.69
C THR A 39 -0.31 -3.57 -5.36
N LEU A 40 -1.10 -2.77 -4.65
CA LEU A 40 -2.33 -2.15 -5.16
C LEU A 40 -2.07 -0.66 -5.40
N ILE A 41 -2.57 -0.14 -6.52
CA ILE A 41 -2.64 1.30 -6.79
C ILE A 41 -4.09 1.63 -7.09
N LYS A 42 -4.71 2.48 -6.25
CA LYS A 42 -6.13 2.86 -6.36
C LYS A 42 -7.06 1.65 -6.51
N GLY A 43 -6.81 0.60 -5.73
CA GLY A 43 -7.58 -0.64 -5.69
C GLY A 43 -7.28 -1.62 -6.82
N ARG A 44 -6.33 -1.33 -7.72
CA ARG A 44 -5.92 -2.24 -8.80
C ARG A 44 -4.61 -2.91 -8.47
N SER A 45 -4.55 -4.24 -8.59
CA SER A 45 -3.30 -4.97 -8.48
C SER A 45 -2.39 -4.62 -9.66
N VAL A 46 -1.22 -4.09 -9.35
CA VAL A 46 -0.16 -3.79 -10.34
C VAL A 46 1.03 -4.72 -10.22
N PHE A 47 1.11 -5.46 -9.12
CA PHE A 47 2.09 -6.50 -8.86
C PHE A 47 1.45 -7.56 -7.97
N SER A 48 1.64 -8.84 -8.28
CA SER A 48 1.25 -9.94 -7.39
C SER A 48 2.19 -11.12 -7.59
N ASP A 49 2.74 -11.60 -6.47
CA ASP A 49 3.49 -12.84 -6.36
C ASP A 49 2.78 -13.82 -5.40
N LEU A 50 1.45 -13.70 -5.29
CA LEU A 50 0.62 -14.58 -4.46
C LEU A 50 0.40 -15.96 -5.11
N SER A 51 1.31 -16.37 -5.99
CA SER A 51 1.25 -17.55 -6.85
C SER A 51 1.23 -18.89 -6.08
N GLU A 52 1.66 -18.90 -4.82
CA GLU A 52 1.90 -20.13 -4.05
C GLU A 52 1.04 -20.30 -2.78
N LEU A 53 -0.05 -19.52 -2.63
CA LEU A 53 -0.94 -19.62 -1.46
C LEU A 53 -2.17 -20.54 -1.66
N ILE A 54 -2.13 -21.46 -2.64
CA ILE A 54 -3.17 -22.48 -2.88
C ILE A 54 -2.57 -23.89 -2.81
#